data_AF-A0A4Q9FGP7-F1
#
_entry.id   AF-A0A4Q9FGP7-F1
#
_cell.length_a   1.000
_cell.length_b   1.000
_cell.length_c   1.000
_cell.angle_alpha   90.00
_cell.angle_beta   90.00
_cell.angle_gamma   90.00
#
_symmetry.space_group_name_H-M   'P 1'
#
loop_
_entity.id
_entity.type
_entity.pdbx_description
1 polymer ?
#
loop_
_entity_poly.entity_id
_entity_poly.type
_entity_poly.pdbx_seq_one_letter_code
_entity_poly.pdbx_strand_id
1 'polypeptide(L)'
;MLFKQKKTKRTGIWLDKKKAIVVRLINGETSMNTITSNIESFRPHGGSGTRFKGGPQDVLQDSKYLEREKNQLRDYFKNLASEIRDSDDIILFGPAETAEKFYKELTLNYKDLSSKVKDVVKADSMTNNQVIAWVKAFYKIKDDKTG
;
A
#
# COMPACT_ATOMS: atom_id res chain seq x y z
N MET A 1 -7.08 39.55 7.85
CA MET A 1 -6.88 38.65 6.70
C MET A 1 -6.13 37.42 7.21
N LEU A 2 -6.80 36.27 7.39
CA LEU A 2 -6.11 35.04 7.80
C LEU A 2 -5.38 34.48 6.58
N PHE A 3 -4.05 34.51 6.58
CA PHE A 3 -3.26 33.68 5.67
C PHE A 3 -3.58 32.22 5.99
N LYS A 4 -4.47 31.61 5.20
CA LYS A 4 -4.70 30.17 5.25
C LYS A 4 -3.40 29.52 4.81
N GLN A 5 -2.56 29.11 5.76
CA GLN A 5 -1.38 28.30 5.46
C GLN A 5 -1.87 27.11 4.64
N LYS A 6 -1.41 27.02 3.38
CA LYS A 6 -1.78 25.94 2.48
C LYS A 6 -1.17 24.65 3.05
N LYS A 7 -1.97 23.90 3.82
CA LYS A 7 -1.57 22.62 4.40
C LYS A 7 -1.29 21.66 3.24
N THR A 8 -0.03 21.34 3.01
CA THR A 8 0.36 20.35 2.00
C THR A 8 0.24 18.97 2.61
N LYS A 9 -0.62 18.14 2.03
CA LYS A 9 -0.80 16.75 2.42
C LYS A 9 0.08 15.88 1.55
N ARG A 10 1.22 15.47 2.08
CA ARG A 10 2.18 14.61 1.39
C ARG A 10 1.98 13.19 1.86
N THR A 11 1.88 12.25 0.94
CA THR A 11 1.59 10.85 1.28
C THR A 11 2.56 9.94 0.57
N GLY A 12 3.33 9.17 1.33
CA GLY A 12 4.15 8.09 0.81
C GLY A 12 3.48 6.75 0.99
N ILE A 13 3.50 5.91 -0.04
CA ILE A 13 2.84 4.62 -0.04
C ILE A 13 3.88 3.58 -0.43
N TRP A 14 4.21 2.73 0.53
CA TRP A 14 4.95 1.53 0.26
C TRP A 14 3.97 0.39 -0.03
N LEU A 15 4.03 -0.21 -1.22
CA LEU A 15 3.21 -1.36 -1.58
C LEU A 15 4.06 -2.61 -1.72
N ASP A 16 3.57 -3.73 -1.19
CA ASP A 16 4.14 -5.06 -1.37
C ASP A 16 3.01 -6.07 -1.68
N LYS A 17 3.36 -7.29 -2.08
CA LYS A 17 2.41 -8.39 -2.34
C LYS A 17 1.57 -8.74 -1.11
N LYS A 18 2.09 -8.51 0.11
CA LYS A 18 1.44 -8.88 1.37
C LYS A 18 0.75 -7.74 2.13
N LYS A 19 1.22 -6.51 1.98
CA LYS A 19 0.73 -5.34 2.72
C LYS A 19 1.17 -4.04 2.04
N ALA A 20 0.49 -2.95 2.37
CA ALA A 20 0.89 -1.59 2.07
C ALA A 20 1.00 -0.81 3.35
N ILE A 21 1.92 0.15 3.33
CA ILE A 21 2.15 1.07 4.41
C ILE A 21 1.98 2.47 3.82
N VAL A 22 0.93 3.16 4.26
CA VAL A 22 0.59 4.53 3.90
C VAL A 22 1.17 5.43 4.99
N VAL A 23 2.03 6.36 4.62
CA VAL A 23 2.62 7.37 5.49
C VAL A 23 2.14 8.73 5.04
N ARG A 24 1.27 9.35 5.83
CA ARG A 24 0.80 10.72 5.62
C ARG A 24 1.66 11.69 6.40
N LEU A 25 2.01 12.78 5.76
CA LEU A 25 2.76 13.90 6.30
C LEU A 25 1.90 15.15 6.14
N ILE A 26 1.40 15.66 7.26
CA ILE A 26 0.51 16.81 7.31
C ILE A 26 1.09 17.81 8.30
N ASN A 27 1.61 18.95 7.81
CA ASN A 27 2.09 20.04 8.66
C ASN A 27 3.12 19.62 9.75
N GLY A 28 4.00 18.66 9.43
CA GLY A 28 5.00 18.11 10.36
C GLY A 28 4.52 16.90 11.17
N GLU A 29 3.22 16.63 11.22
CA GLU A 29 2.69 15.40 11.79
C GLU A 29 2.83 14.25 10.79
N THR A 30 3.37 13.12 11.28
CA THR A 30 3.52 11.89 10.50
C THR A 30 2.54 10.85 11.02
N SER A 31 1.60 10.44 10.16
CA SER A 31 0.66 9.35 10.46
C SER A 31 0.97 8.16 9.57
N MET A 32 1.10 6.99 10.18
CA MET A 32 1.27 5.74 9.44
C MET A 32 -0.01 4.92 9.54
N ASN A 33 -0.48 4.42 8.41
CA ASN A 33 -1.54 3.45 8.33
C ASN A 33 -1.03 2.21 7.58
N THR A 34 -1.23 1.01 8.13
CA THR A 34 -0.83 -0.23 7.47
C THR A 34 -2.07 -0.95 6.99
N ILE A 35 -2.17 -1.17 5.68
CA ILE A 35 -3.23 -1.94 5.06
C ILE A 35 -2.64 -3.30 4.69
N THR A 36 -3.07 -4.37 5.34
CA THR A 36 -2.68 -5.73 4.93
C THR A 36 -3.57 -6.18 3.79
N SER A 37 -3.05 -6.95 2.82
CA SER A 37 -3.86 -7.45 1.71
C SER A 37 -4.96 -8.42 2.16
N ASN A 38 -4.96 -8.83 3.45
CA ASN A 38 -5.86 -9.80 4.07
C ASN A 38 -6.16 -11.00 3.17
N ILE A 39 -5.17 -11.36 2.34
CA ILE A 39 -5.11 -12.64 1.66
C ILE A 39 -5.10 -13.62 2.81
N GLU A 40 -6.26 -14.20 3.08
CA GLU A 40 -6.40 -15.30 4.01
C GLU A 40 -5.40 -16.34 3.53
N SER A 41 -4.22 -16.36 4.12
CA SER A 41 -3.41 -17.56 4.12
C SER A 41 -4.24 -18.51 4.96
N PHE A 42 -5.11 -19.28 4.31
CA PHE A 42 -5.77 -20.41 4.91
C PHE A 42 -4.65 -21.35 5.34
N ARG A 43 -4.09 -21.08 6.51
CA ARG A 43 -3.36 -22.06 7.29
C ARG A 43 -4.46 -22.80 8.03
N PRO A 44 -4.88 -24.00 7.58
CA PRO A 44 -5.68 -24.85 8.41
C PRO A 44 -4.80 -25.24 9.59
N HIS A 45 -4.81 -24.44 10.65
CA HIS A 45 -4.26 -24.84 11.93
C HIS A 45 -5.26 -25.82 12.55
N GLY A 46 -5.03 -27.10 12.26
CA GLY A 46 -5.32 -28.21 13.16
C GLY A 46 -6.78 -28.63 13.31
N GLY A 47 -7.18 -29.63 12.52
CA GLY A 47 -8.24 -30.57 12.88
C GLY A 47 -7.92 -31.91 12.24
N SER A 48 -7.49 -32.88 13.05
CA SER A 48 -7.22 -34.28 12.69
C SER A 48 -8.03 -34.81 11.50
N GLY A 49 -7.35 -35.29 10.45
CA GLY A 49 -8.06 -35.95 9.34
C GLY A 49 -7.22 -36.15 8.08
N THR A 50 -6.42 -37.22 8.09
CA THR A 50 -6.15 -38.11 6.94
C THR A 50 -5.81 -37.53 5.56
N ARG A 51 -4.56 -37.80 5.15
CA ARG A 51 -4.12 -38.26 3.81
C ARG A 51 -5.09 -38.00 2.66
N PHE A 52 -4.73 -37.12 1.72
CA PHE A 52 -4.71 -37.37 0.26
C PHE A 52 -4.31 -36.05 -0.41
N LYS A 53 -3.05 -35.94 -0.87
CA LYS A 53 -2.58 -34.83 -1.71
C LYS A 53 -2.95 -35.16 -3.16
N GLY A 54 -3.89 -34.42 -3.77
CA GLY A 54 -4.11 -34.46 -5.22
C GLY A 54 -5.50 -34.88 -5.72
N GLY A 55 -6.57 -34.61 -4.98
CA GLY A 55 -7.94 -34.83 -5.47
C GLY A 55 -8.48 -33.64 -6.29
N PRO A 56 -9.52 -33.81 -7.13
CA PRO A 56 -10.21 -32.68 -7.79
C PRO A 56 -10.72 -31.61 -6.81
N GLN A 57 -10.87 -31.95 -5.53
CA GLN A 57 -11.20 -31.03 -4.43
C GLN A 57 -10.07 -30.03 -4.11
N ASP A 58 -8.78 -30.42 -4.21
CA ASP A 58 -7.62 -29.52 -4.05
C ASP A 58 -7.65 -28.45 -5.14
N VAL A 59 -7.82 -28.86 -6.40
CA VAL A 59 -7.83 -27.95 -7.57
C VAL A 59 -8.99 -26.95 -7.50
N LEU A 60 -10.14 -27.38 -6.97
CA LEU A 60 -11.29 -26.52 -6.73
C LEU A 60 -11.06 -25.54 -5.57
N GLN A 61 -10.29 -25.94 -4.54
CA GLN A 61 -9.86 -25.05 -3.48
C GLN A 61 -8.84 -24.03 -3.98
N ASP A 62 -7.84 -24.46 -4.74
CA ASP A 62 -6.83 -23.57 -5.36
C ASP A 62 -7.46 -22.55 -6.31
N SER A 63 -8.42 -22.98 -7.14
CA SER A 63 -9.10 -22.08 -8.09
C SER A 63 -9.95 -21.01 -7.37
N LYS A 64 -10.72 -21.43 -6.35
CA LYS A 64 -11.51 -20.49 -5.51
C LYS A 64 -10.61 -19.59 -4.66
N TYR A 65 -9.46 -20.09 -4.23
CA TYR A 65 -8.45 -19.32 -3.52
C TYR A 65 -7.92 -18.19 -4.40
N LEU A 66 -7.49 -18.54 -5.62
CA LEU A 66 -6.92 -17.58 -6.57
C LEU A 66 -7.92 -16.50 -7.01
N GLU A 67 -9.20 -16.85 -7.21
CA GLU A 67 -10.24 -15.86 -7.52
C GLU A 67 -10.50 -14.89 -6.35
N ARG A 68 -10.50 -15.40 -5.11
CA ARG A 68 -10.65 -14.56 -3.91
C ARG A 68 -9.44 -13.64 -3.72
N GLU A 69 -8.22 -14.14 -3.91
CA GLU A 69 -7.00 -13.34 -3.86
C GLU A 69 -7.05 -12.15 -4.83
N LYS A 70 -7.49 -12.38 -6.06
CA LYS A 70 -7.62 -11.31 -7.07
C LYS A 70 -8.65 -10.25 -6.65
N ASN A 71 -9.79 -10.67 -6.13
CA ASN A 71 -10.81 -9.73 -5.65
C ASN A 71 -10.32 -8.94 -4.43
N GLN A 72 -9.70 -9.61 -3.46
CA GLN A 72 -9.11 -8.97 -2.28
C GLN A 72 -8.03 -7.95 -2.65
N LEU A 73 -7.15 -8.29 -3.60
CA LEU A 73 -6.16 -7.34 -4.15
C LEU A 73 -6.82 -6.11 -4.78
N ARG A 74 -7.92 -6.29 -5.49
CA ARG A 74 -8.64 -5.18 -6.14
C ARG A 74 -9.30 -4.26 -5.11
N ASP A 75 -9.96 -4.81 -4.10
CA ASP A 75 -10.56 -4.02 -3.02
C ASP A 75 -9.50 -3.34 -2.17
N TYR A 76 -8.37 -4.01 -1.94
CA TYR A 76 -7.20 -3.44 -1.30
C TYR A 76 -6.66 -2.22 -2.06
N PHE A 77 -6.47 -2.29 -3.38
CA PHE A 77 -6.04 -1.13 -4.17
C PHE A 77 -7.07 0.00 -4.14
N LYS A 78 -8.37 -0.31 -4.24
CA LYS A 78 -9.42 0.70 -4.11
C LYS A 78 -9.40 1.41 -2.76
N ASN A 79 -9.23 0.67 -1.67
CA ASN A 79 -9.13 1.25 -0.33
C ASN A 79 -7.90 2.14 -0.21
N LEU A 80 -6.76 1.70 -0.76
CA LEU A 80 -5.53 2.48 -0.78
C LEU A 80 -5.70 3.79 -1.57
N ALA A 81 -6.34 3.72 -2.75
CA ALA A 81 -6.64 4.87 -3.58
C ALA A 81 -7.60 5.85 -2.88
N SER A 82 -8.63 5.34 -2.20
CA SER A 82 -9.57 6.15 -1.42
C SER A 82 -8.88 6.85 -0.25
N GLU A 83 -8.02 6.14 0.46
CA GLU A 83 -7.23 6.67 1.59
C GLU A 83 -6.33 7.82 1.11
N ILE A 84 -5.68 7.70 -0.04
CA ILE A 84 -4.75 8.73 -0.51
C ILE A 84 -5.40 9.82 -1.37
N ARG A 85 -6.71 9.71 -1.67
CA ARG A 85 -7.46 10.60 -2.57
C ARG A 85 -7.33 12.09 -2.23
N ASP A 86 -7.34 12.37 -0.94
CA ASP A 86 -7.29 13.73 -0.37
C ASP A 86 -5.86 14.27 -0.20
N SER A 87 -4.83 13.51 -0.61
CA SER A 87 -3.43 13.96 -0.61
C SER A 87 -3.17 14.94 -1.75
N ASP A 88 -2.22 15.87 -1.58
CA ASP A 88 -1.77 16.78 -2.64
C ASP A 88 -0.60 16.16 -3.43
N ASP A 89 0.33 15.51 -2.73
CA ASP A 89 1.49 14.85 -3.29
C ASP A 89 1.50 13.38 -2.87
N ILE A 90 1.71 12.47 -3.82
CA ILE A 90 1.77 11.04 -3.56
C ILE A 90 3.10 10.49 -4.06
N ILE A 91 3.77 9.67 -3.27
CA ILE A 91 4.90 8.86 -3.74
C ILE A 91 4.59 7.38 -3.60
N LEU A 92 4.82 6.64 -4.68
CA LEU A 92 4.65 5.20 -4.72
C LEU A 92 6.03 4.56 -4.62
N PHE A 93 6.20 3.58 -3.76
CA PHE A 93 7.43 2.81 -3.72
C PHE A 93 7.21 1.36 -3.29
N GLY A 94 8.10 0.47 -3.70
CA GLY A 94 7.99 -0.96 -3.43
C GLY A 94 8.47 -1.82 -4.58
N PRO A 95 8.22 -3.15 -4.53
CA PRO A 95 8.61 -4.05 -5.60
C PRO A 95 7.94 -3.66 -6.91
N ALA A 96 8.74 -3.61 -7.99
CA ALA A 96 8.33 -3.07 -9.29
C ALA A 96 6.97 -3.59 -9.77
N GLU A 97 6.72 -4.90 -9.66
CA GLU A 97 5.46 -5.51 -10.08
C GLU A 97 4.21 -4.92 -9.40
N THR A 98 4.27 -4.66 -8.09
CA THR A 98 3.10 -4.21 -7.32
C THR A 98 2.90 -2.71 -7.48
N ALA A 99 3.99 -1.94 -7.44
CA ALA A 99 3.95 -0.49 -7.61
C ALA A 99 3.42 -0.11 -9.01
N GLU A 100 3.89 -0.78 -10.06
CA GLU A 100 3.42 -0.56 -11.44
C GLU A 100 1.94 -0.92 -11.61
N LYS A 101 1.49 -2.05 -11.03
CA LYS A 101 0.07 -2.45 -11.07
C LYS A 101 -0.83 -1.41 -10.41
N PHE A 102 -0.44 -0.92 -9.24
CA PHE A 102 -1.20 0.10 -8.54
C PHE A 102 -1.19 1.43 -9.28
N TYR A 103 -0.04 1.87 -9.79
CA TYR A 103 0.05 3.08 -10.61
C TYR A 103 -0.87 2.99 -11.83
N LYS A 104 -0.87 1.85 -12.54
CA LYS A 104 -1.76 1.63 -13.68
C LYS A 104 -3.23 1.66 -13.28
N GLU A 105 -3.59 1.10 -12.13
CA GLU A 105 -4.95 1.15 -11.58
C GLU A 105 -5.37 2.59 -11.29
N LEU A 106 -4.48 3.39 -10.68
CA LEU A 106 -4.69 4.82 -10.47
C LEU A 106 -4.85 5.56 -11.80
N THR A 107 -4.00 5.33 -12.80
CA THR A 107 -4.13 6.02 -14.10
C THR A 107 -5.45 5.70 -14.81
N LEU A 108 -5.94 4.46 -14.68
CA LEU A 108 -7.18 4.00 -15.32
C LEU A 108 -8.44 4.47 -14.59
N ASN A 109 -8.49 4.32 -13.27
CA ASN A 109 -9.69 4.57 -12.46
C ASN A 109 -9.67 5.92 -11.72
N TYR A 110 -8.50 6.49 -11.47
CA TYR A 110 -8.28 7.65 -10.60
C TYR A 110 -7.30 8.65 -11.21
N LYS A 111 -7.67 9.27 -12.34
CA LYS A 111 -6.81 10.24 -13.04
C LYS A 111 -6.30 11.36 -12.14
N ASP A 112 -7.16 11.87 -11.24
CA ASP A 112 -6.79 12.87 -10.22
C ASP A 112 -5.69 12.40 -9.28
N LEU A 113 -5.58 11.10 -9.01
CA LEU A 113 -4.51 10.56 -8.17
C LEU A 113 -3.23 10.39 -8.97
N SER A 114 -3.32 9.88 -10.19
CA SER A 114 -2.14 9.71 -11.05
C SER A 114 -1.41 11.03 -11.31
N SER A 115 -2.12 12.16 -11.40
CA SER A 115 -1.50 13.48 -11.57
C SER A 115 -0.80 14.00 -10.32
N LYS A 116 -1.17 13.48 -9.15
CA LYS A 116 -0.54 13.77 -7.85
C LYS A 116 0.63 12.84 -7.52
N VAL A 117 0.77 11.73 -8.26
CA VAL A 117 1.92 10.83 -8.11
C VAL A 117 3.17 11.56 -8.60
N LYS A 118 4.05 11.88 -7.65
CA LYS A 118 5.36 12.49 -7.89
C LYS A 118 6.31 11.52 -8.57
N ASP A 119 6.37 10.30 -8.05
CA ASP A 119 7.36 9.30 -8.46
C ASP A 119 6.91 7.89 -8.08
N VAL A 120 7.48 6.90 -8.76
CA VAL A 120 7.28 5.47 -8.53
C VAL A 120 8.65 4.82 -8.35
N VAL A 121 9.09 4.69 -7.09
CA VAL A 121 10.42 4.21 -6.76
C VAL A 121 10.43 2.71 -6.49
N LYS A 122 11.30 1.99 -7.19
CA LYS A 122 11.52 0.57 -6.92
C LYS A 122 12.28 0.43 -5.59
N ALA A 123 11.67 -0.25 -4.62
CA ALA A 123 12.23 -0.45 -3.30
C ALA A 123 12.01 -1.89 -2.84
N ASP A 124 13.02 -2.45 -2.19
CA ASP A 124 12.94 -3.77 -1.56
C ASP A 124 11.99 -3.79 -0.35
N SER A 125 11.84 -4.96 0.25
CA SER A 125 11.08 -5.14 1.49
C SER A 125 11.62 -4.27 2.62
N MET A 126 10.85 -3.25 2.99
CA MET A 126 11.16 -2.35 4.10
C MET A 126 10.24 -2.61 5.30
N THR A 127 10.77 -2.40 6.49
CA THR A 127 9.97 -2.37 7.73
C THR A 127 9.23 -1.05 7.87
N ASN A 128 8.20 -1.02 8.72
CA ASN A 128 7.38 0.17 8.94
C ASN A 128 8.21 1.42 9.29
N ASN A 129 9.27 1.28 10.09
CA ASN A 129 10.17 2.38 10.45
C ASN A 129 11.02 2.85 9.27
N GLN A 130 11.51 1.93 8.44
CA GLN A 130 12.26 2.25 7.23
C GLN A 130 11.39 3.01 6.23
N VAL A 131 10.12 2.60 6.07
CA VAL A 131 9.15 3.30 5.23
C VAL A 131 8.96 4.75 5.69
N ILE A 132 8.75 4.99 6.99
CA ILE A 132 8.63 6.36 7.52
C ILE A 132 9.90 7.17 7.23
N ALA A 133 11.06 6.62 7.56
CA ALA A 133 12.34 7.30 7.38
C ALA A 133 12.57 7.66 5.91
N TRP A 134 12.25 6.74 5.00
CA TRP A 134 12.37 6.93 3.56
C TRP A 134 11.46 8.05 3.07
N VAL A 135 10.19 8.08 3.48
CA VAL A 135 9.23 9.14 3.09
C VAL A 135 9.66 10.49 3.66
N LYS A 136 10.10 10.55 4.92
CA LYS A 136 10.62 11.78 5.53
C LYS A 136 11.86 12.29 4.78
N ALA A 137 12.78 11.40 4.44
CA ALA A 137 13.99 11.72 3.68
C ALA A 137 13.66 12.23 2.26
N PHE A 138 12.71 11.58 1.58
CA PHE A 138 12.25 11.99 0.24
C PHE A 138 11.70 13.41 0.23
N TYR A 139 10.83 13.75 1.19
CA TYR A 139 10.27 15.09 1.32
C TYR A 139 11.22 16.09 1.99
N LYS A 140 12.47 15.68 2.28
CA LYS A 140 13.50 16.46 2.97
C LYS A 140 12.95 17.15 4.22
N ILE A 141 12.08 16.46 4.97
CA ILE A 141 11.61 16.97 6.25
C ILE A 141 12.81 16.91 7.20
N LYS A 142 13.46 18.05 7.40
CA LYS A 142 14.42 18.23 8.48
C LYS A 142 13.62 18.22 9.77
N ASP A 143 13.93 17.27 10.66
CA ASP A 143 13.58 17.42 12.06
C ASP A 143 14.39 18.64 12.55
N ASP A 144 13.73 19.76 12.83
CA ASP A 144 14.37 20.99 13.31
C ASP A 144 14.86 20.85 14.77
N LYS A 145 15.29 19.64 15.16
CA LYS A 145 15.87 19.34 16.47
C LYS A 145 17.34 18.99 16.31
N THR A 146 18.16 19.98 16.05
CA THR A 146 19.43 20.18 16.80
C THR A 146 19.98 21.56 16.49
N GLY A 147 19.73 22.48 17.42
CA GLY A 147 20.70 23.52 17.77
C GLY A 147 21.73 22.97 18.76
#